data_AF-A0A3D9CMQ3-F1
#
_entry.id   AF-A0A3D9CMQ3-F1
#
_cell.length_a   1.000
_cell.length_b   1.000
_cell.length_c   1.000
_cell.angle_alpha   90.00
_cell.angle_beta   90.00
_cell.angle_gamma   90.00
#
_symmetry.space_group_name_H-M   'P 1'
#
loop_
_entity.id
_entity.type
_entity.pdbx_description
1 polymer ?
#
loop_
_entity_poly.entity_id
_entity_poly.type
_entity_poly.pdbx_seq_one_letter_code
_entity_poly.pdbx_strand_id
1 'polypeptide(L)'
;MDQKKLYGRWNFWEEFVGYPMMIYYWIKGEKIQKMLSKRIDQAKHKAKQIILTEKMKNEFLIQYEKLDNFFSFHFKDIDASRNHNFEEKIKYCLDQYKKESSKHLSSSNLMKLQENFLNGAETTLFLYFALESKIKREIRLSDIMIGEDSSKIFVAFLKGKKFIDENQNLIVDQKSSFIRIHRFLKDNHIINPDFQDTTIIEAMENEYNTNFDKGTFSRAIIVKPNDFEEIIYQELSKLFNIKY
;
A
#
# COMPACT_ATOMS: atom_id res chain seq x y z
N MET A 1 -10.80 9.97 23.37
CA MET A 1 -10.39 10.66 22.14
C MET A 1 -10.51 12.16 22.37
N ASP A 2 -9.60 12.97 21.84
CA ASP A 2 -9.57 14.42 22.07
C ASP A 2 -10.83 15.09 21.49
N GLN A 3 -11.47 16.05 22.18
CA GLN A 3 -12.74 16.65 21.71
C GLN A 3 -12.60 17.30 20.33
N LYS A 4 -11.42 17.88 20.04
CA LYS A 4 -11.08 18.42 18.71
C LYS A 4 -11.07 17.37 17.61
N LYS A 5 -10.77 16.10 17.91
CA LYS A 5 -10.79 15.01 16.93
C LYS A 5 -12.20 14.46 16.70
N LEU A 6 -13.05 14.50 17.71
CA LEU A 6 -14.46 14.12 17.66
C LEU A 6 -15.32 15.14 16.89
N TYR A 7 -15.03 16.44 17.08
CA TYR A 7 -15.84 17.52 16.53
C TYR A 7 -15.13 18.36 15.45
N GLY A 8 -13.83 18.15 15.22
CA GLY A 8 -13.03 18.87 14.22
C GLY A 8 -12.54 20.25 14.68
N ARG A 9 -11.70 20.88 13.84
CA ARG A 9 -11.51 22.35 13.83
C ARG A 9 -12.51 22.93 12.83
N TRP A 10 -13.41 23.78 13.29
CA TRP A 10 -14.46 24.36 12.44
C TRP A 10 -13.91 25.52 11.60
N ASN A 11 -13.98 25.40 10.28
CA ASN A 11 -13.80 26.52 9.36
C ASN A 11 -15.17 27.00 8.88
N PHE A 12 -15.49 28.29 9.07
CA PHE A 12 -16.78 28.92 8.70
C PHE A 12 -17.26 28.64 7.26
N TRP A 13 -16.36 28.32 6.34
CA TRP A 13 -16.71 28.00 4.94
C TRP A 13 -17.38 26.63 4.76
N GLU A 14 -17.13 25.68 5.66
CA GLU A 14 -17.77 24.35 5.62
C GLU A 14 -19.24 24.40 6.10
N GLU A 15 -19.60 25.40 6.92
CA GLU A 15 -20.98 25.63 7.44
C GLU A 15 -21.98 25.95 6.33
N PHE A 16 -21.58 26.67 5.27
CA PHE A 16 -22.48 27.15 4.23
C PHE A 16 -23.00 26.03 3.31
N VAL A 17 -22.26 24.94 3.16
CA VAL A 17 -22.58 23.86 2.20
C VAL A 17 -22.95 22.54 2.91
N GLY A 18 -22.33 22.26 4.06
CA GLY A 18 -22.52 21.00 4.80
C GLY A 18 -23.84 20.94 5.58
N TYR A 19 -24.20 22.02 6.28
CA TYR A 19 -25.36 22.07 7.17
C TYR A 19 -26.72 21.89 6.44
N PRO A 20 -26.98 22.55 5.29
CA PRO A 20 -28.24 22.36 4.55
C PRO A 20 -28.37 20.94 3.98
N MET A 21 -27.27 20.35 3.52
CA MET A 21 -27.27 19.02 2.93
C MET A 21 -27.54 17.92 3.97
N MET A 22 -27.04 18.11 5.20
CA MET A 22 -27.26 17.19 6.31
C MET A 22 -28.68 17.28 6.86
N ILE A 23 -29.25 18.50 6.96
CA ILE A 23 -30.68 18.68 7.24
C ILE A 23 -31.52 18.00 6.16
N TYR A 24 -31.16 18.13 4.88
CA TYR A 24 -31.83 17.45 3.79
C TYR A 24 -31.80 15.92 3.90
N TYR A 25 -30.65 15.33 4.24
CA TYR A 25 -30.53 13.87 4.43
C TYR A 25 -31.25 13.37 5.68
N TRP A 26 -31.31 14.19 6.74
CA TRP A 26 -32.05 13.90 7.95
C TRP A 26 -33.57 13.94 7.71
N ILE A 27 -34.05 14.96 6.99
CA ILE A 27 -35.44 15.06 6.52
C ILE A 27 -35.80 13.90 5.57
N LYS A 28 -34.84 13.42 4.76
CA LYS A 28 -35.02 12.26 3.88
C LYS A 28 -34.82 10.89 4.56
N GLY A 29 -34.42 10.83 5.83
CA GLY A 29 -34.21 9.57 6.56
C GLY A 29 -33.07 8.69 6.01
N GLU A 30 -32.05 9.27 5.36
CA GLU A 30 -30.95 8.46 4.82
C GLU A 30 -30.05 7.90 5.94
N LYS A 31 -29.87 6.57 5.96
CA LYS A 31 -28.99 5.90 6.92
C LYS A 31 -27.53 6.32 6.69
N ILE A 32 -26.76 6.49 7.77
CA ILE A 32 -25.33 6.86 7.72
C ILE A 32 -24.50 5.99 6.78
N GLN A 33 -24.81 4.70 6.68
CA GLN A 33 -24.16 3.76 5.77
C GLN A 33 -24.34 4.14 4.29
N LYS A 34 -25.53 4.62 3.91
CA LYS A 34 -25.82 5.08 2.54
C LYS A 34 -25.06 6.36 2.22
N MET A 35 -25.03 7.31 3.17
CA MET A 35 -24.24 8.54 3.04
C MET A 35 -22.74 8.23 2.92
N LEU A 36 -22.22 7.31 3.73
CA LEU A 36 -20.83 6.89 3.66
C LEU A 36 -20.50 6.23 2.31
N SER A 37 -21.36 5.34 1.82
CA SER A 37 -21.19 4.72 0.49
C SER A 37 -21.05 5.78 -0.61
N LYS A 38 -21.89 6.82 -0.58
CA LYS A 38 -21.81 7.93 -1.53
C LYS A 38 -20.48 8.68 -1.43
N ARG A 39 -19.96 8.91 -0.21
CA ARG A 39 -18.65 9.53 0.00
C ARG A 39 -17.50 8.65 -0.49
N ILE A 40 -17.60 7.32 -0.30
CA ILE A 40 -16.63 6.35 -0.84
C ILE A 40 -16.59 6.44 -2.37
N ASP A 41 -17.75 6.44 -3.03
CA ASP A 41 -17.82 6.49 -4.49
C ASP A 41 -17.28 7.82 -5.04
N GLN A 42 -17.59 8.94 -4.37
CA GLN A 42 -17.02 10.24 -4.69
C GLN A 42 -15.50 10.27 -4.56
N ALA A 43 -14.96 9.71 -3.47
CA ALA A 43 -13.52 9.60 -3.23
C ALA A 43 -12.83 8.75 -4.31
N LYS A 44 -13.39 7.58 -4.65
CA LYS A 44 -12.88 6.71 -5.73
C LYS A 44 -12.87 7.44 -7.08
N HIS A 45 -13.96 8.11 -7.41
CA HIS A 45 -14.09 8.85 -8.66
C HIS A 45 -13.07 9.99 -8.75
N LYS A 46 -12.91 10.78 -7.68
CA LYS A 46 -11.91 11.85 -7.61
C LYS A 46 -10.48 11.31 -7.74
N ALA A 47 -10.16 10.21 -7.05
CA ALA A 47 -8.85 9.59 -7.11
C ALA A 47 -8.50 9.09 -8.53
N LYS A 48 -9.45 8.44 -9.22
CA LYS A 48 -9.27 7.96 -10.60
C LYS A 48 -8.97 9.05 -11.62
N GLN A 49 -9.43 10.28 -11.37
CA GLN A 49 -9.23 11.40 -12.29
C GLN A 49 -7.87 12.10 -12.10
N ILE A 50 -7.14 11.77 -11.03
CA ILE A 50 -5.86 12.40 -10.72
C ILE A 50 -4.71 11.59 -11.31
N ILE A 51 -3.80 12.30 -11.99
CA ILE A 51 -2.52 11.77 -12.45
C ILE A 51 -1.47 12.17 -11.40
N LEU A 52 -0.91 11.20 -10.68
CA LEU A 52 0.07 11.43 -9.63
C LEU A 52 1.48 11.62 -10.20
N THR A 53 2.02 12.81 -10.03
CA THR A 53 3.47 13.05 -10.18
C THR A 53 4.20 12.66 -8.89
N GLU A 54 5.51 12.45 -8.95
CA GLU A 54 6.32 12.08 -7.78
C GLU A 54 6.28 13.14 -6.66
N LYS A 55 6.30 14.42 -7.02
CA LYS A 55 6.15 15.53 -6.07
C LYS A 55 4.77 15.50 -5.39
N MET A 56 3.70 15.31 -6.15
CA MET A 56 2.34 15.22 -5.60
C MET A 56 2.16 13.98 -4.71
N LYS A 57 2.79 12.86 -5.06
CA LYS A 57 2.81 11.65 -4.23
C LYS A 57 3.37 11.96 -2.84
N ASN A 58 4.54 12.61 -2.77
CA ASN A 58 5.15 12.97 -1.48
C ASN A 58 4.30 13.94 -0.65
N GLU A 59 3.70 14.94 -1.29
CA GLU A 59 2.79 15.87 -0.62
C GLU A 59 1.54 15.17 -0.09
N PHE A 60 0.92 14.30 -0.88
CA PHE A 60 -0.26 13.52 -0.48
C PHE A 60 0.06 12.58 0.68
N LEU A 61 1.28 12.06 0.74
CA LEU A 61 1.72 11.23 1.86
C LEU A 61 1.81 12.01 3.17
N ILE A 62 2.45 13.18 3.13
CA ILE A 62 2.53 14.05 4.29
C ILE A 62 1.12 14.46 4.74
N GLN A 63 0.22 14.75 3.80
CA GLN A 63 -1.17 15.06 4.10
C GLN A 63 -1.90 13.87 4.73
N TYR A 64 -1.76 12.67 4.15
CA TYR A 64 -2.39 11.46 4.65
C TYR A 64 -1.95 11.18 6.08
N GLU A 65 -0.65 11.21 6.38
CA GLU A 65 -0.13 11.00 7.74
C GLU A 65 -0.66 12.04 8.74
N LYS A 66 -0.72 13.31 8.33
CA LYS A 66 -1.19 14.43 9.17
C LYS A 66 -2.71 14.52 9.32
N LEU A 67 -3.50 13.71 8.61
CA LEU A 67 -4.96 13.71 8.77
C LEU A 67 -5.35 13.39 10.22
N ASP A 68 -5.96 14.37 10.87
CA ASP A 68 -6.41 14.31 12.26
C ASP A 68 -7.93 14.53 12.35
N ASN A 69 -8.70 13.52 11.93
CA ASN A 69 -10.16 13.49 12.03
C ASN A 69 -10.64 12.14 12.57
N PHE A 70 -11.91 12.06 12.98
CA PHE A 70 -12.49 10.85 13.57
C PHE A 70 -12.29 9.62 12.69
N PHE A 71 -12.59 9.76 11.39
CA PHE A 71 -12.50 8.66 10.45
C PHE A 71 -11.05 8.23 10.22
N SER A 72 -10.13 9.17 9.98
CA SER A 72 -8.72 8.86 9.71
C SER A 72 -8.06 8.15 10.89
N PHE A 73 -8.40 8.54 12.11
CA PHE A 73 -7.90 7.89 13.32
C PHE A 73 -8.23 6.40 13.35
N HIS A 74 -9.53 6.07 13.24
CA HIS A 74 -9.97 4.67 13.29
C HIS A 74 -9.59 3.87 12.05
N PHE A 75 -9.59 4.50 10.88
CA PHE A 75 -9.21 3.83 9.63
C PHE A 75 -7.73 3.44 9.63
N LYS A 76 -6.83 4.31 10.09
CA LYS A 76 -5.39 4.00 10.20
C LYS A 76 -5.08 2.99 11.31
N ASP A 77 -5.81 3.04 12.42
CA ASP A 77 -5.68 2.10 13.55
C ASP A 77 -5.91 0.65 13.10
N ILE A 78 -7.01 0.40 12.37
CA ILE A 78 -7.29 -0.94 11.81
C ILE A 78 -6.38 -1.29 10.61
N ASP A 79 -5.91 -0.29 9.85
CA ASP A 79 -4.94 -0.50 8.77
C ASP A 79 -3.59 -1.02 9.28
N ALA A 80 -3.17 -0.60 10.48
CA ALA A 80 -1.96 -1.08 11.14
C ALA A 80 -2.06 -2.53 11.63
N SER A 81 -3.27 -3.03 11.92
CA SER A 81 -3.51 -4.43 12.26
C SER A 81 -3.58 -5.29 10.99
N ARG A 82 -2.64 -6.24 10.84
CA ARG A 82 -2.53 -7.10 9.64
C ARG A 82 -3.83 -7.89 9.39
N ASN A 83 -4.15 -8.08 8.10
CA ASN A 83 -5.17 -8.97 7.52
C ASN A 83 -6.61 -8.44 7.35
N HIS A 84 -6.87 -7.14 7.45
CA HIS A 84 -8.21 -6.61 7.16
C HIS A 84 -8.39 -6.16 5.72
N ASN A 85 -9.47 -6.62 5.07
CA ASN A 85 -9.86 -6.12 3.75
C ASN A 85 -10.55 -4.74 3.84
N PHE A 86 -10.71 -4.04 2.71
CA PHE A 86 -11.28 -2.69 2.69
C PHE A 86 -12.68 -2.62 3.32
N GLU A 87 -13.54 -3.60 3.05
CA GLU A 87 -14.90 -3.62 3.58
C GLU A 87 -14.92 -3.79 5.10
N GLU A 88 -14.03 -4.60 5.65
CA GLU A 88 -13.84 -4.77 7.10
C GLU A 88 -13.38 -3.47 7.75
N LYS A 89 -12.47 -2.72 7.12
CA LYS A 89 -12.03 -1.40 7.60
C LYS A 89 -13.17 -0.39 7.65
N ILE A 90 -14.00 -0.35 6.60
CA ILE A 90 -15.19 0.50 6.55
C ILE A 90 -16.20 0.10 7.61
N LYS A 91 -16.43 -1.20 7.80
CA LYS A 91 -17.33 -1.72 8.83
C LYS A 91 -16.84 -1.34 10.23
N TYR A 92 -15.55 -1.46 10.50
CA TYR A 92 -14.96 -1.03 11.77
C TYR A 92 -15.19 0.46 12.02
N CYS A 93 -14.91 1.32 11.04
CA CYS A 93 -15.13 2.77 11.17
C CYS A 93 -16.61 3.10 11.45
N LEU A 94 -17.54 2.42 10.78
CA LEU A 94 -18.98 2.55 11.04
C LEU A 94 -19.38 2.11 12.44
N ASP A 95 -18.80 1.03 12.96
CA ASP A 95 -19.10 0.54 14.29
C ASP A 95 -18.54 1.46 15.37
N GLN A 96 -17.37 2.07 15.16
CA GLN A 96 -16.84 3.12 16.04
C GLN A 96 -17.72 4.37 16.02
N TYR A 97 -18.19 4.80 14.85
CA TYR A 97 -19.15 5.89 14.73
C TYR A 97 -20.44 5.61 15.54
N LYS A 98 -21.03 4.41 15.39
CA LYS A 98 -22.27 4.03 16.11
C LYS A 98 -22.06 4.05 17.62
N LYS A 99 -20.94 3.49 18.09
CA LYS A 99 -20.57 3.50 19.52
C LYS A 99 -20.51 4.93 20.04
N GLU A 100 -19.88 5.83 19.30
CA GLU A 100 -19.73 7.21 19.75
C GLU A 100 -21.02 8.03 19.63
N SER A 101 -21.79 7.85 18.55
CA SER A 101 -23.10 8.50 18.40
C SER A 101 -24.07 8.11 19.51
N SER A 102 -23.99 6.87 20.01
CA SER A 102 -24.85 6.40 21.11
C SER A 102 -24.57 7.08 22.45
N LYS A 103 -23.41 7.72 22.61
CA LYS A 103 -22.99 8.41 23.85
C LYS A 103 -23.38 9.90 23.86
N HIS A 104 -23.83 10.45 22.73
CA HIS A 104 -24.11 11.88 22.61
C HIS A 104 -25.60 12.19 22.75
N LEU A 105 -25.91 13.14 23.65
CA LEU A 105 -27.26 13.43 24.11
C LEU A 105 -27.97 14.58 23.36
N SER A 106 -27.25 15.42 22.61
CA SER A 106 -27.84 16.56 21.88
C SER A 106 -27.79 16.37 20.37
N SER A 107 -28.87 16.79 19.68
CA SER A 107 -28.96 16.79 18.22
C SER A 107 -27.81 17.55 17.55
N SER A 108 -27.38 18.66 18.14
CA SER A 108 -26.24 19.45 17.65
C SER A 108 -24.92 18.68 17.66
N ASN A 109 -24.63 17.94 18.75
CA ASN A 109 -23.40 17.15 18.85
C ASN A 109 -23.42 15.95 17.89
N LEU A 110 -24.58 15.34 17.68
CA LEU A 110 -24.76 14.26 16.71
C LEU A 110 -24.52 14.76 15.28
N MET A 111 -25.05 15.93 14.92
CA MET A 111 -24.83 16.53 13.60
C MET A 111 -23.34 16.80 13.35
N LYS A 112 -22.64 17.37 14.33
CA LYS A 112 -21.19 17.63 14.24
C LYS A 112 -20.38 16.36 14.06
N LEU A 113 -20.68 15.31 14.85
CA LEU A 113 -20.00 14.02 14.73
C LEU A 113 -20.25 13.39 13.36
N GLN A 114 -21.48 13.43 12.87
CA GLN A 114 -21.85 12.87 11.57
C GLN A 114 -21.14 13.61 10.42
N GLU A 115 -21.07 14.92 10.48
CA GLU A 115 -20.36 15.74 9.50
C GLU A 115 -18.85 15.46 9.52
N ASN A 116 -18.24 15.46 10.71
CA ASN A 116 -16.82 15.11 10.86
C ASN A 116 -16.51 13.72 10.31
N PHE A 117 -17.36 12.74 10.61
CA PHE A 117 -17.22 11.37 10.13
C PHE A 117 -17.31 11.29 8.60
N LEU A 118 -18.31 11.92 7.98
CA LEU A 118 -18.53 11.84 6.54
C LEU A 118 -17.49 12.63 5.73
N ASN A 119 -17.15 13.84 6.15
CA ASN A 119 -16.12 14.66 5.49
C ASN A 119 -14.74 14.03 5.71
N GLY A 120 -14.47 13.59 6.94
CA GLY A 120 -13.27 12.83 7.28
C GLY A 120 -13.11 11.57 6.43
N ALA A 121 -14.21 10.83 6.20
CA ALA A 121 -14.22 9.67 5.30
C ALA A 121 -13.86 10.05 3.88
N GLU A 122 -14.49 11.09 3.31
CA GLU A 122 -14.21 11.51 1.94
C GLU A 122 -12.74 11.90 1.74
N THR A 123 -12.19 12.75 2.61
CA THR A 123 -10.78 13.19 2.52
C THR A 123 -9.81 12.03 2.74
N THR A 124 -10.04 11.21 3.76
CA THR A 124 -9.16 10.07 4.09
C THR A 124 -9.14 9.06 2.96
N LEU A 125 -10.31 8.69 2.46
CA LEU A 125 -10.45 7.68 1.41
C LEU A 125 -9.98 8.20 0.07
N PHE A 126 -10.16 9.49 -0.22
CA PHE A 126 -9.59 10.10 -1.42
C PHE A 126 -8.07 9.95 -1.43
N LEU A 127 -7.39 10.34 -0.35
CA LEU A 127 -5.95 10.19 -0.23
C LEU A 127 -5.54 8.72 -0.23
N TYR A 128 -6.28 7.84 0.44
CA TYR A 128 -6.04 6.39 0.43
C TYR A 128 -6.12 5.78 -0.98
N PHE A 129 -7.13 6.13 -1.78
CA PHE A 129 -7.28 5.63 -3.15
C PHE A 129 -6.30 6.30 -4.13
N ALA A 130 -6.01 7.59 -3.96
CA ALA A 130 -4.97 8.24 -4.75
C ALA A 130 -3.61 7.58 -4.47
N LEU A 131 -3.32 7.30 -3.20
CA LEU A 131 -2.12 6.62 -2.73
C LEU A 131 -2.27 5.09 -2.73
N GLU A 132 -3.20 4.50 -3.50
CA GLU A 132 -3.44 3.04 -3.50
C GLU A 132 -2.17 2.25 -3.90
N SER A 133 -1.22 2.92 -4.57
CA SER A 133 0.15 2.46 -4.82
C SER A 133 1.04 2.33 -3.58
N LYS A 134 0.62 2.77 -2.39
CA LYS A 134 1.42 2.78 -1.15
C LYS A 134 0.82 1.99 0.03
N ILE A 135 -0.41 1.47 -0.05
CA ILE A 135 -0.88 0.50 0.98
C ILE A 135 -0.20 -0.86 0.77
N LYS A 136 0.25 -1.13 -0.45
CA LYS A 136 1.41 -1.98 -0.66
C LYS A 136 2.63 -1.07 -0.58
N ARG A 137 3.42 -1.13 0.49
CA ARG A 137 4.86 -0.90 0.33
C ARG A 137 5.27 -1.74 -0.87
N GLU A 138 5.81 -1.11 -1.92
CA GLU A 138 6.40 -1.84 -3.04
C GLU A 138 7.35 -2.86 -2.42
N ILE A 139 6.99 -4.13 -2.52
CA ILE A 139 7.80 -5.21 -1.97
C ILE A 139 9.16 -5.12 -2.66
N ARG A 140 10.24 -5.21 -1.89
CA ARG A 140 11.62 -5.14 -2.38
C ARG A 140 12.36 -6.42 -2.06
N LEU A 141 13.59 -6.56 -2.56
CA LEU A 141 14.39 -7.75 -2.24
C LEU A 141 14.67 -7.86 -0.73
N SER A 142 14.86 -6.72 -0.05
CA SER A 142 15.06 -6.68 1.40
C SER A 142 13.85 -7.17 2.21
N ASP A 143 12.66 -7.22 1.61
CA ASP A 143 11.45 -7.73 2.25
C ASP A 143 11.28 -9.24 2.11
N ILE A 144 11.91 -9.83 1.09
CA ILE A 144 11.76 -11.25 0.74
C ILE A 144 13.00 -12.09 1.02
N MET A 145 14.18 -11.47 1.11
CA MET A 145 15.44 -12.17 1.38
C MET A 145 15.63 -12.42 2.88
N ILE A 146 16.13 -13.60 3.22
CA ILE A 146 16.45 -14.02 4.58
C ILE A 146 17.84 -13.51 4.94
N GLY A 147 17.94 -12.80 6.08
CA GLY A 147 19.19 -12.24 6.60
C GLY A 147 19.30 -10.73 6.43
N GLU A 148 19.86 -10.05 7.43
CA GLU A 148 19.81 -8.59 7.59
C GLU A 148 20.50 -7.80 6.46
N ASP A 149 21.52 -8.40 5.82
CA ASP A 149 22.29 -7.77 4.73
C ASP A 149 22.24 -8.53 3.40
N SER A 150 21.46 -9.61 3.31
CA SER A 150 21.44 -10.48 2.13
C SER A 150 21.07 -9.75 0.84
N SER A 151 20.10 -8.83 0.90
CA SER A 151 19.72 -8.02 -0.26
C SER A 151 20.80 -7.03 -0.66
N LYS A 152 21.51 -6.42 0.30
CA LYS A 152 22.61 -5.48 0.01
C LYS A 152 23.78 -6.20 -0.62
N ILE A 153 24.14 -7.36 -0.08
CA ILE A 153 25.21 -8.24 -0.61
C ILE A 153 24.88 -8.65 -2.04
N PHE A 154 23.63 -9.05 -2.29
CA PHE A 154 23.20 -9.45 -3.63
C PHE A 154 23.20 -8.29 -4.61
N VAL A 155 22.64 -7.13 -4.25
CA VAL A 155 22.66 -5.93 -5.10
C VAL A 155 24.09 -5.50 -5.44
N ALA A 156 25.02 -5.57 -4.47
CA ALA A 156 26.43 -5.29 -4.70
C ALA A 156 27.06 -6.29 -5.69
N PHE A 157 26.74 -7.57 -5.57
CA PHE A 157 27.16 -8.60 -6.53
C PHE A 157 26.65 -8.30 -7.95
N LEU A 158 25.37 -7.95 -8.09
CA LEU A 158 24.77 -7.61 -9.39
C LEU A 158 25.41 -6.37 -10.03
N LYS A 159 25.70 -5.33 -9.23
CA LYS A 159 26.46 -4.15 -9.68
C LYS A 159 27.86 -4.52 -10.14
N GLY A 160 28.58 -5.32 -9.35
CA GLY A 160 29.93 -5.80 -9.70
C GLY A 160 29.97 -6.61 -11.00
N LYS A 161 28.90 -7.37 -11.28
CA LYS A 161 28.73 -8.12 -12.54
C LYS A 161 28.14 -7.31 -13.69
N LYS A 162 27.84 -6.02 -13.49
CA LYS A 162 27.19 -5.14 -14.48
C LYS A 162 25.85 -5.70 -14.96
N PHE A 163 25.11 -6.34 -14.07
CA PHE A 163 23.72 -6.73 -14.35
C PHE A 163 22.74 -5.57 -14.17
N ILE A 164 23.09 -4.65 -13.27
CA ILE A 164 22.34 -3.43 -12.97
C ILE A 164 23.27 -2.22 -12.94
N ASP A 165 22.74 -1.04 -13.22
CA ASP A 165 23.47 0.22 -13.14
C ASP A 165 23.52 0.79 -11.70
N GLU A 166 24.08 1.99 -11.55
CA GLU A 166 24.17 2.65 -10.24
C GLU A 166 22.82 3.00 -9.61
N ASN A 167 21.80 3.23 -10.46
CA ASN A 167 20.42 3.51 -10.10
C ASN A 167 19.57 2.22 -10.00
N GLN A 168 20.23 1.05 -9.97
CA GLN A 168 19.63 -0.28 -9.93
C GLN A 168 18.81 -0.68 -11.17
N ASN A 169 18.87 0.07 -12.27
CA ASN A 169 18.16 -0.31 -13.49
C ASN A 169 18.78 -1.55 -14.11
N LEU A 170 17.96 -2.51 -14.53
CA LEU A 170 18.43 -3.69 -15.26
C LEU A 170 19.04 -3.31 -16.61
N ILE A 171 20.29 -3.72 -16.86
CA ILE A 171 21.00 -3.44 -18.12
C ILE A 171 21.36 -4.70 -18.93
N VAL A 172 21.00 -5.89 -18.43
CA VAL A 172 21.21 -7.14 -19.17
C VAL A 172 20.11 -7.43 -20.18
N ASP A 173 20.52 -7.85 -21.37
CA ASP A 173 19.60 -8.26 -22.44
C ASP A 173 18.90 -9.59 -22.11
N GLN A 174 19.59 -10.52 -21.44
CA GLN A 174 19.05 -11.83 -21.10
C GLN A 174 18.24 -11.82 -19.80
N LYS A 175 17.05 -11.24 -19.86
CA LYS A 175 16.10 -11.21 -18.73
C LYS A 175 15.75 -12.60 -18.18
N SER A 176 15.73 -13.62 -19.01
CA SER A 176 15.44 -15.00 -18.61
C SER A 176 16.52 -15.58 -17.69
N SER A 177 17.80 -15.36 -18.02
CA SER A 177 18.93 -15.77 -17.17
C SER A 177 18.91 -15.02 -15.83
N PHE A 178 18.56 -13.74 -15.85
CA PHE A 178 18.41 -12.93 -14.63
C PHE A 178 17.28 -13.42 -13.71
N ILE A 179 16.15 -13.84 -14.28
CA ILE A 179 15.06 -14.51 -13.55
C ILE A 179 15.54 -15.82 -12.92
N ARG A 180 16.34 -16.63 -13.64
CA ARG A 180 16.86 -17.90 -13.15
C ARG A 180 17.83 -17.73 -11.96
N ILE A 181 18.61 -16.65 -11.93
CA ILE A 181 19.42 -16.28 -10.76
C ILE A 181 18.56 -16.09 -9.50
N HIS A 182 17.43 -15.39 -9.61
CA HIS A 182 16.51 -15.20 -8.47
C HIS A 182 15.81 -16.51 -8.07
N ARG A 183 15.51 -17.36 -9.06
CA ARG A 183 14.97 -18.69 -8.80
C ARG A 183 15.96 -19.55 -8.00
N PHE A 184 17.23 -19.54 -8.39
CA PHE A 184 18.31 -20.22 -7.66
C PHE A 184 18.38 -19.77 -6.18
N LEU A 185 18.25 -18.46 -5.92
CA LEU A 185 18.22 -17.94 -4.54
C LEU A 185 16.99 -18.39 -3.76
N LYS A 186 15.83 -18.52 -4.40
CA LYS A 186 14.61 -19.07 -3.77
C LYS A 186 14.79 -20.55 -3.44
N ASP A 187 15.25 -21.35 -4.39
CA ASP A 187 15.41 -22.79 -4.21
C ASP A 187 16.43 -23.12 -3.09
N ASN A 188 17.39 -22.22 -2.87
CA ASN A 188 18.39 -22.31 -1.80
C ASN A 188 18.04 -21.51 -0.54
N HIS A 189 16.78 -21.12 -0.36
CA HIS A 189 16.28 -20.47 0.87
C HIS A 189 16.99 -19.17 1.25
N ILE A 190 17.58 -18.48 0.27
CA ILE A 190 18.09 -17.11 0.46
C ILE A 190 16.95 -16.11 0.26
N ILE A 191 16.04 -16.38 -0.67
CA ILE A 191 14.72 -15.77 -0.71
C ILE A 191 13.78 -16.69 0.08
N ASN A 192 12.93 -16.12 0.94
CA ASN A 192 11.98 -16.90 1.72
C ASN A 192 11.05 -17.70 0.78
N PRO A 193 11.04 -19.05 0.87
CA PRO A 193 10.29 -19.91 -0.05
C PRO A 193 8.77 -19.77 0.08
N ASP A 194 8.27 -19.24 1.20
CA ASP A 194 6.83 -19.04 1.46
C ASP A 194 6.22 -17.96 0.54
N PHE A 195 7.04 -17.09 -0.05
CA PHE A 195 6.56 -16.10 -1.01
C PHE A 195 6.17 -16.74 -2.34
N GLN A 196 4.99 -16.36 -2.85
CA GLN A 196 4.54 -16.74 -4.18
C GLN A 196 5.48 -16.17 -5.27
N ASP A 197 5.62 -16.90 -6.38
CA ASP A 197 6.48 -16.48 -7.49
C ASP A 197 6.08 -15.09 -8.04
N THR A 198 4.78 -14.77 -8.03
CA THR A 198 4.25 -13.45 -8.41
C THR A 198 4.74 -12.33 -7.50
N THR A 199 4.85 -12.59 -6.20
CA THR A 199 5.34 -11.63 -5.21
C THR A 199 6.84 -11.40 -5.36
N ILE A 200 7.60 -12.45 -5.68
CA ILE A 200 9.04 -12.35 -5.95
C ILE A 200 9.28 -11.54 -7.23
N ILE A 201 8.51 -11.80 -8.29
CA ILE A 201 8.57 -10.98 -9.51
C ILE A 201 8.21 -9.52 -9.22
N GLU A 202 7.14 -9.24 -8.47
CA GLU A 202 6.78 -7.87 -8.07
C GLU A 202 7.96 -7.20 -7.34
N ALA A 203 8.66 -7.93 -6.47
CA ALA A 203 9.85 -7.42 -5.79
C ALA A 203 11.02 -7.10 -6.72
N MET A 204 11.24 -7.96 -7.71
CA MET A 204 12.27 -7.73 -8.74
C MET A 204 11.91 -6.53 -9.63
N GLU A 205 10.66 -6.40 -10.05
CA GLU A 205 10.23 -5.29 -10.92
C GLU A 205 10.43 -3.94 -10.22
N ASN A 206 10.10 -3.89 -8.93
CA ASN A 206 10.30 -2.71 -8.09
C ASN A 206 11.78 -2.42 -7.78
N GLU A 207 12.61 -3.44 -7.58
CA GLU A 207 14.04 -3.25 -7.28
C GLU A 207 14.83 -2.81 -8.52
N TYR A 208 14.46 -3.30 -9.71
CA TYR A 208 15.26 -3.12 -10.93
C TYR A 208 14.65 -2.21 -12.00
N ASN A 209 13.55 -1.53 -11.68
CA ASN A 209 12.82 -0.62 -12.56
C ASN A 209 12.54 -1.22 -13.95
N THR A 210 12.15 -2.48 -14.00
CA THR A 210 11.94 -3.21 -15.26
C THR A 210 10.81 -4.22 -15.13
N ASN A 211 10.14 -4.52 -16.23
CA ASN A 211 9.08 -5.54 -16.24
C ASN A 211 9.67 -6.92 -16.61
N PHE A 212 9.14 -7.96 -15.96
CA PHE A 212 9.49 -9.35 -16.20
C PHE A 212 8.26 -10.16 -16.63
N ASP A 213 8.48 -11.20 -17.46
CA ASP A 213 7.40 -12.14 -17.77
C ASP A 213 7.14 -13.03 -16.55
N LYS A 214 5.95 -12.89 -15.96
CA LYS A 214 5.50 -13.64 -14.77
C LYS A 214 5.52 -15.15 -14.99
N GLY A 215 5.31 -15.62 -16.23
CA GLY A 215 5.36 -17.04 -16.56
C GLY A 215 6.78 -17.62 -16.60
N THR A 216 7.81 -16.79 -16.73
CA THR A 216 9.20 -17.27 -16.88
C THR A 216 9.81 -17.72 -15.56
N PHE A 217 9.41 -17.12 -14.43
CA PHE A 217 9.89 -17.53 -13.10
C PHE A 217 9.42 -18.93 -12.70
N SER A 218 8.16 -19.27 -12.97
CA SER A 218 7.62 -20.61 -12.65
C SER A 218 8.21 -21.69 -13.56
N ARG A 219 8.44 -21.39 -14.84
CA ARG A 219 9.06 -22.31 -15.80
C ARG A 219 10.57 -22.52 -15.56
N ALA A 220 11.22 -21.61 -14.83
CA ALA A 220 12.66 -21.66 -14.55
C ALA A 220 13.11 -22.95 -13.86
N ILE A 221 12.23 -23.61 -13.09
CA ILE A 221 12.50 -24.85 -12.35
C ILE A 221 12.97 -25.98 -13.27
N ILE A 222 12.47 -26.02 -14.51
CA ILE A 222 12.62 -27.18 -15.41
C ILE A 222 13.81 -27.00 -16.36
N VAL A 223 14.43 -25.81 -16.38
CA VAL A 223 15.47 -25.48 -17.37
C VAL A 223 16.86 -25.71 -16.79
N LYS A 224 17.65 -26.56 -17.44
CA LYS A 224 19.05 -26.77 -17.06
C LYS A 224 19.84 -25.47 -17.24
N PRO A 225 20.64 -25.04 -16.25
CA PRO A 225 21.48 -23.88 -16.40
C PRO A 225 22.50 -24.04 -17.53
N ASN A 226 22.82 -22.93 -18.19
CA ASN A 226 23.94 -22.86 -19.13
C ASN A 226 25.27 -22.59 -18.39
N ASP A 227 26.40 -22.72 -19.10
CA ASP A 227 27.74 -22.56 -18.50
C ASP A 227 27.92 -21.20 -17.80
N PHE A 228 27.30 -20.16 -18.33
CA PHE A 228 27.33 -18.83 -17.74
C PHE A 228 26.56 -18.76 -16.41
N GLU A 229 25.35 -19.32 -16.39
CA GLU A 229 24.52 -19.41 -15.18
C GLU A 229 25.20 -20.25 -14.11
N GLU A 230 25.85 -21.36 -14.50
CA GLU A 230 26.58 -22.24 -13.58
C GLU A 230 27.72 -21.49 -12.87
N ILE A 231 28.47 -20.66 -13.59
CA ILE A 231 29.51 -19.81 -13.00
C ILE A 231 28.91 -18.84 -11.99
N ILE A 232 27.79 -18.19 -12.33
CA ILE A 232 27.09 -17.27 -11.43
C ILE A 232 26.58 -18.01 -10.18
N TYR A 233 26.03 -19.21 -10.33
CA TYR A 233 25.55 -20.02 -9.21
C TYR A 233 26.67 -20.45 -8.28
N GLN A 234 27.82 -20.85 -8.80
CA GLN A 234 29.00 -21.16 -7.99
C GLN A 234 29.50 -19.95 -7.18
N GLU A 235 29.52 -18.77 -7.79
CA GLU A 235 29.92 -17.54 -7.09
C GLU A 235 28.91 -17.14 -6.01
N LEU A 236 27.61 -17.19 -6.32
CA LEU A 236 26.55 -16.94 -5.34
C LEU A 236 26.56 -17.97 -4.21
N SER A 237 26.89 -19.22 -4.50
CA SER A 237 26.99 -20.28 -3.50
C SER A 237 28.10 -20.01 -2.50
N LYS A 238 29.25 -19.50 -2.95
CA LYS A 238 30.31 -19.04 -2.06
C LYS A 238 29.87 -17.81 -1.26
N LEU A 239 29.16 -16.87 -1.89
CA LEU A 239 28.73 -15.62 -1.27
C LEU A 239 27.70 -15.83 -0.15
N PHE A 240 26.78 -16.77 -0.35
CA PHE A 240 25.68 -17.06 0.57
C PHE A 240 25.87 -18.37 1.36
N ASN A 241 27.04 -19.00 1.26
CA ASN A 241 27.36 -20.28 1.92
C ASN A 241 26.34 -21.39 1.63
N ILE A 242 25.93 -21.50 0.36
CA ILE A 242 25.03 -22.55 -0.13
C ILE A 242 25.86 -23.80 -0.43
N LYS A 243 25.35 -24.97 -0.02
CA LYS A 243 25.92 -26.25 -0.47
C LYS A 243 25.49 -26.50 -1.92
N TYR A 244 26.42 -26.30 -2.83
CA TYR A 244 26.26 -26.47 -4.27
C TYR A 244 27.15 -27.61 -4.75
#